data_AF-A0A8T2SWC8-F1
#
_entry.id   AF-A0A8T2SWC8-F1
#
_cell.length_a   1.000
_cell.length_b   1.000
_cell.length_c   1.000
_cell.angle_alpha   90.00
_cell.angle_beta   90.00
_cell.angle_gamma   90.00
#
_symmetry.space_group_name_H-M   'P 1'
#
loop_
_entity.id
_entity.type
_entity.pdbx_description
1 polymer ?
#
loop_
_entity_poly.entity_id
_entity_poly.type
_entity_poly.pdbx_seq_one_letter_code
_entity_poly.pdbx_strand_id
1 'polypeptide(L)'
;MVSNLLFCGIFLSMTQIANGSASDVFKYWFMSLEFYATITFLGSFLAVVSPKPVVASVLVPIIVGIWISTAGLTVPRSMITDTFIWVFWTNPLQYALDGLTSIASYCDLDKPLCLDSNRNPQCEKNPAACPSCDCPRMSDTGNNIFVWRQVSNIRSLNYSRIHYDMIALLLFAILFRILTLLAFRFTRHYKRT
;
A
#
# COMPACT_ATOMS: atom_id res chain seq x y z
N MET A 1 -5.90 -15.53 6.26
CA MET A 1 -4.84 -15.08 7.19
C MET A 1 -3.56 -15.90 7.04
N VAL A 2 -3.60 -17.23 7.19
CA VAL A 2 -2.43 -18.11 6.97
C VAL A 2 -1.88 -18.02 5.55
N SER A 3 -2.76 -17.99 4.54
CA SER A 3 -2.35 -17.83 3.13
C SER A 3 -1.56 -16.53 2.87
N ASN A 4 -1.94 -15.41 3.50
CA ASN A 4 -1.19 -14.15 3.36
C ASN A 4 0.20 -14.25 3.99
N LEU A 5 0.33 -14.89 5.15
CA LEU A 5 1.62 -15.11 5.80
C LEU A 5 2.55 -15.94 4.93
N LEU A 6 2.04 -17.03 4.33
CA LEU A 6 2.80 -17.87 3.40
C LEU A 6 3.23 -17.08 2.16
N PHE A 7 2.31 -16.30 1.58
CA PHE A 7 2.61 -15.46 0.42
C PHE A 7 3.72 -14.44 0.75
N CYS A 8 3.61 -13.70 1.85
CA CYS A 8 4.63 -12.73 2.25
C CYS A 8 5.98 -13.41 2.52
N GLY A 9 6.00 -14.56 3.19
CA GLY A 9 7.25 -15.29 3.46
C GLY A 9 7.98 -15.72 2.19
N ILE A 10 7.25 -16.27 1.20
CA ILE A 10 7.84 -16.70 -0.08
C ILE A 10 8.22 -15.49 -0.93
N PHE A 11 7.32 -14.50 -1.06
CA PHE A 11 7.53 -13.37 -1.95
C PHE A 11 8.70 -12.47 -1.49
N LEU A 12 8.77 -12.15 -0.19
CA LEU A 12 9.83 -11.28 0.35
C LEU A 12 11.21 -11.96 0.30
N SER A 13 11.27 -13.28 0.50
CA SER A 13 12.52 -14.03 0.34
C SER A 13 12.99 -14.09 -1.12
N MET A 14 12.07 -14.26 -2.09
CA MET A 14 12.42 -14.28 -3.51
C MET A 14 12.89 -12.92 -4.04
N THR A 15 12.22 -11.84 -3.62
CA THR A 15 12.50 -10.48 -4.11
C THR A 15 13.62 -9.79 -3.35
N GLN A 16 14.03 -10.33 -2.20
CA GLN A 16 15.05 -9.77 -1.32
C GLN A 16 14.72 -8.32 -0.86
N ILE A 17 13.44 -7.94 -0.88
CA ILE A 17 12.95 -6.65 -0.39
C ILE A 17 12.45 -6.80 1.05
N ALA A 18 12.62 -5.75 1.87
CA ALA A 18 12.28 -5.77 3.31
C ALA A 18 12.87 -6.95 4.11
N ASN A 19 14.02 -7.51 3.68
CA ASN A 19 14.68 -8.64 4.35
C ASN A 19 15.71 -8.23 5.43
N GLY A 20 15.90 -6.92 5.66
CA GLY A 20 16.92 -6.42 6.60
C GLY A 20 16.59 -6.68 8.07
N SER A 21 15.32 -6.84 8.43
CA SER A 21 14.86 -7.07 9.80
C SER A 21 13.55 -7.83 9.85
N ALA A 22 13.39 -8.71 10.84
CA ALA A 22 12.11 -9.37 11.11
C ALA A 22 10.96 -8.37 11.38
N SER A 23 11.29 -7.17 11.88
CA SER A 23 10.31 -6.12 12.12
C SER A 23 9.70 -5.58 10.82
N ASP A 24 10.47 -5.49 9.74
CA ASP A 24 9.98 -4.96 8.45
C ASP A 24 9.14 -6.00 7.72
N VAL A 25 9.53 -7.28 7.79
CA VAL A 25 8.70 -8.41 7.33
C VAL A 25 7.35 -8.43 8.06
N PHE A 26 7.36 -8.22 9.39
CA PHE A 26 6.14 -8.18 10.19
C PHE A 26 5.25 -7.00 9.80
N LYS A 27 5.80 -5.79 9.64
CA LYS A 27 5.05 -4.60 9.18
C LYS A 27 4.43 -4.85 7.81
N TYR A 28 5.19 -5.41 6.87
CA TYR A 28 4.70 -5.72 5.52
C TYR A 28 3.54 -6.71 5.56
N TRP A 29 3.71 -7.82 6.29
CA TRP A 29 2.67 -8.83 6.44
C TRP A 29 1.40 -8.25 7.08
N PHE A 30 1.56 -7.49 8.16
CA PHE A 30 0.45 -6.90 8.90
C PHE A 30 -0.32 -5.89 8.04
N MET A 31 0.38 -5.00 7.34
CA MET A 31 -0.27 -4.03 6.46
C MET A 31 -0.98 -4.70 5.28
N SER A 32 -0.37 -5.74 4.70
CA SER A 32 -1.02 -6.58 3.69
C SER A 32 -2.28 -7.26 4.23
N LEU A 33 -2.23 -7.76 5.47
CA LEU A 33 -3.36 -8.39 6.15
C LEU A 33 -4.53 -7.40 6.33
N GLU A 34 -4.25 -6.18 6.78
CA GLU A 34 -5.26 -5.13 6.95
C GLU A 34 -5.94 -4.77 5.62
N PHE A 35 -5.15 -4.65 4.55
CA PHE A 35 -5.69 -4.41 3.22
C PHE A 35 -6.62 -5.54 2.76
N TYR A 36 -6.19 -6.81 2.87
CA TYR A 36 -7.04 -7.96 2.53
C TYR A 36 -8.32 -8.02 3.37
N ALA A 37 -8.23 -7.72 4.67
CA ALA A 37 -9.40 -7.65 5.54
C ALA A 37 -10.38 -6.55 5.08
N THR A 38 -9.87 -5.37 4.73
CA THR A 38 -10.67 -4.23 4.24
C THR A 38 -11.44 -4.59 2.98
N ILE A 39 -10.77 -5.16 1.97
CA ILE A 39 -11.42 -5.59 0.72
C ILE A 39 -12.44 -6.71 0.97
N THR A 40 -12.13 -7.66 1.86
CA THR A 40 -13.06 -8.74 2.22
C THR A 40 -14.31 -8.20 2.90
N PHE A 41 -14.17 -7.23 3.80
CA PHE A 41 -15.30 -6.61 4.49
C PHE A 41 -16.13 -5.73 3.56
N LEU A 42 -15.52 -5.03 2.60
CA LEU A 42 -16.25 -4.35 1.54
C LEU A 42 -17.09 -5.33 0.71
N GLY A 43 -16.50 -6.45 0.26
CA GLY A 43 -17.22 -7.47 -0.49
C GLY A 43 -18.39 -8.06 0.31
N SER A 44 -18.16 -8.30 1.60
CA SER A 44 -19.20 -8.77 2.53
C SER A 44 -20.34 -7.75 2.67
N PHE A 45 -20.02 -6.46 2.84
CA PHE A 45 -21.01 -5.39 2.91
C PHE A 45 -21.88 -5.34 1.65
N LEU A 46 -21.25 -5.32 0.47
CA LEU A 46 -21.95 -5.26 -0.81
C LEU A 46 -22.80 -6.50 -1.08
N ALA A 47 -22.36 -7.67 -0.64
CA ALA A 47 -23.13 -8.91 -0.75
C ALA A 47 -24.45 -8.85 0.07
N VAL A 48 -24.45 -8.18 1.22
CA VAL A 48 -25.61 -8.06 2.10
C VAL A 48 -26.59 -6.99 1.60
N VAL A 49 -26.07 -5.89 1.08
CA VAL A 49 -26.88 -4.78 0.57
C VAL A 49 -27.49 -5.13 -0.79
N SER A 50 -26.82 -5.95 -1.59
CA SER A 50 -27.29 -6.29 -2.93
C SER A 50 -28.53 -7.19 -2.86
N PRO A 51 -29.57 -6.91 -3.67
CA PRO A 51 -30.78 -7.74 -3.71
C PRO A 51 -30.54 -9.11 -4.37
N LYS A 52 -29.52 -9.21 -5.23
CA LYS A 52 -29.14 -10.43 -5.95
C LYS A 52 -27.61 -10.63 -5.89
N PRO A 53 -27.13 -11.88 -5.79
CA PRO A 53 -25.69 -12.16 -5.71
C PRO A 53 -24.94 -11.73 -6.99
N VAL A 54 -25.58 -11.81 -8.15
CA VAL A 54 -25.00 -11.37 -9.44
C VAL A 54 -24.70 -9.88 -9.46
N VAL A 55 -25.53 -9.07 -8.81
CA VAL A 55 -25.31 -7.61 -8.73
C VAL A 55 -24.08 -7.32 -7.85
N ALA A 56 -23.95 -8.00 -6.72
CA ALA A 56 -22.79 -7.87 -5.85
C ALA A 56 -21.48 -8.24 -6.56
N SER A 57 -21.47 -9.34 -7.33
CA SER A 57 -20.27 -9.79 -8.05
C SER A 57 -19.80 -8.83 -9.13
N VAL A 58 -20.68 -7.95 -9.64
CA VAL A 58 -20.33 -6.91 -10.62
C VAL A 58 -19.94 -5.60 -9.93
N LEU A 59 -20.61 -5.21 -8.84
CA LEU A 59 -20.33 -3.95 -8.15
C LEU A 59 -18.95 -3.92 -7.49
N VAL A 60 -18.53 -5.02 -6.85
CA VAL A 60 -17.22 -5.12 -6.19
C VAL A 60 -16.06 -4.79 -7.15
N PRO A 61 -15.91 -5.46 -8.30
CA PRO A 61 -14.80 -5.18 -9.21
C PRO A 61 -14.89 -3.79 -9.86
N ILE A 62 -16.08 -3.22 -10.05
CA ILE A 62 -16.22 -1.83 -10.54
C ILE A 62 -15.61 -0.86 -9.53
N ILE A 63 -15.98 -0.97 -8.25
CA ILE A 63 -15.47 -0.09 -7.18
C ILE A 63 -13.95 -0.28 -7.04
N VAL A 64 -13.49 -1.52 -6.97
CA VAL A 64 -12.06 -1.83 -6.85
C VAL A 64 -11.28 -1.36 -8.08
N GLY A 65 -11.85 -1.42 -9.28
CA GLY A 65 -11.23 -0.94 -10.52
C GLY A 65 -11.02 0.58 -10.53
N ILE A 66 -12.01 1.33 -10.04
CA ILE A 66 -11.89 2.79 -9.84
C ILE A 66 -10.77 3.08 -8.83
N TRP A 67 -10.71 2.32 -7.73
CA TRP A 67 -9.65 2.45 -6.75
C TRP A 67 -8.26 2.12 -7.31
N ILE A 68 -8.11 1.06 -8.10
CA ILE A 68 -6.82 0.74 -8.75
C ILE A 68 -6.35 1.91 -9.62
N SER A 69 -7.25 2.47 -10.42
CA SER A 69 -6.93 3.60 -11.32
C SER A 69 -6.54 4.87 -10.57
N THR A 70 -7.06 5.07 -9.36
CA THR A 70 -6.85 6.27 -8.54
C THR A 70 -5.86 6.07 -7.40
N ALA A 71 -5.29 4.88 -7.20
CA ALA A 71 -4.40 4.58 -6.08
C ALA A 71 -2.98 5.19 -6.23
N GLY A 72 -2.75 6.03 -7.24
CA GLY A 72 -1.51 6.75 -7.45
C GLY A 72 -0.49 6.07 -8.37
N LEU A 73 -0.75 4.83 -8.85
CA LEU A 73 0.22 4.07 -9.67
C LEU A 73 0.11 4.49 -11.14
N THR A 74 -1.13 4.55 -11.64
CA THR A 74 -1.47 4.97 -13.00
C THR A 74 -1.63 6.47 -13.10
N VAL A 75 -2.29 7.09 -12.12
CA VAL A 75 -2.53 8.52 -12.06
C VAL A 75 -1.87 9.06 -10.80
N PRO A 76 -0.75 9.79 -10.90
CA PRO A 76 -0.10 10.37 -9.72
C PRO A 76 -1.03 11.38 -9.06
N ARG A 77 -0.93 11.50 -7.74
CA ARG A 77 -1.79 12.40 -6.93
C ARG A 77 -1.78 13.85 -7.44
N SER A 78 -0.65 14.33 -7.95
CA SER A 78 -0.48 15.68 -8.50
C SER A 78 -1.29 15.97 -9.76
N MET A 79 -1.76 14.93 -10.47
CA MET A 79 -2.55 15.08 -11.69
C MET A 79 -4.07 14.92 -11.46
N ILE A 80 -4.49 14.56 -10.24
CA ILE A 80 -5.91 14.47 -9.88
C ILE A 80 -6.44 15.89 -9.63
N THR A 81 -7.53 16.26 -10.32
CA THR A 81 -8.17 17.56 -10.12
C THR A 81 -8.77 17.68 -8.71
N ASP A 82 -8.77 18.90 -8.17
CA ASP A 82 -9.24 19.17 -6.79
C ASP A 82 -10.67 18.67 -6.53
N THR A 83 -11.53 18.69 -7.55
CA THR A 83 -12.92 18.20 -7.44
C THR A 83 -13.01 16.68 -7.23
N PHE A 84 -12.06 15.89 -7.74
CA PHE A 84 -12.07 14.43 -7.64
C PHE A 84 -11.09 13.86 -6.61
N ILE A 85 -10.38 14.73 -5.87
CA ILE A 85 -9.39 14.30 -4.87
C ILE A 85 -10.01 13.48 -3.73
N TRP A 86 -11.31 13.63 -3.45
CA TRP A 86 -11.99 12.83 -2.43
C TRP A 86 -11.94 11.33 -2.73
N VAL A 87 -11.96 10.94 -4.01
CA VAL A 87 -11.87 9.53 -4.42
C VAL A 87 -10.54 8.95 -3.95
N PHE A 88 -9.45 9.71 -4.10
CA PHE A 88 -8.13 9.38 -3.59
C PHE A 88 -8.19 9.15 -2.06
N TRP A 89 -8.67 10.13 -1.29
CA TRP A 89 -8.73 10.01 0.17
C TRP A 89 -9.61 8.86 0.70
N THR A 90 -10.66 8.48 -0.01
CA THR A 90 -11.56 7.36 0.36
C THR A 90 -11.05 5.99 -0.11
N ASN A 91 -9.94 5.95 -0.83
CA ASN A 91 -9.41 4.73 -1.43
C ASN A 91 -8.47 3.98 -0.47
N PRO A 92 -8.87 2.82 0.11
CA PRO A 92 -7.99 2.05 0.98
C PRO A 92 -6.76 1.50 0.24
N LEU A 93 -6.84 1.27 -1.08
CA LEU A 93 -5.72 0.73 -1.86
C LEU A 93 -4.54 1.72 -1.92
N GLN A 94 -4.80 3.02 -1.95
CA GLN A 94 -3.74 4.03 -1.90
C GLN A 94 -2.90 3.88 -0.64
N TYR A 95 -3.53 3.85 0.54
CA TYR A 95 -2.83 3.75 1.82
C TYR A 95 -2.03 2.45 1.91
N ALA A 96 -2.62 1.34 1.45
CA ALA A 96 -1.92 0.06 1.37
C ALA A 96 -0.68 0.12 0.47
N LEU A 97 -0.80 0.69 -0.73
CA LEU A 97 0.33 0.79 -1.66
C LEU A 97 1.41 1.73 -1.13
N ASP A 98 1.06 2.90 -0.63
CA ASP A 98 2.01 3.87 -0.09
C ASP A 98 2.84 3.25 1.04
N GLY A 99 2.20 2.57 1.98
CA GLY A 99 2.90 1.94 3.09
C GLY A 99 3.66 0.67 2.69
N LEU A 100 3.09 -0.22 1.87
CA LEU A 100 3.78 -1.44 1.41
C LEU A 100 5.01 -1.10 0.57
N THR A 101 4.90 -0.14 -0.36
CA THR A 101 6.04 0.34 -1.15
C THR A 101 7.08 1.02 -0.26
N SER A 102 6.64 1.80 0.74
CA SER A 102 7.56 2.39 1.70
C SER A 102 8.30 1.33 2.51
N ILE A 103 7.62 0.32 3.05
CA ILE A 103 8.27 -0.76 3.81
C ILE A 103 9.22 -1.58 2.92
N ALA A 104 8.81 -1.88 1.69
CA ALA A 104 9.58 -2.73 0.78
C ALA A 104 10.86 -2.06 0.25
N SER A 105 10.79 -0.76 -0.05
CA SER A 105 11.85 -0.05 -0.76
C SER A 105 12.59 0.98 0.08
N TYR A 106 12.25 1.13 1.37
CA TYR A 106 12.92 2.09 2.24
C TYR A 106 14.40 1.75 2.40
N CYS A 107 15.24 2.75 2.14
CA CYS A 107 16.62 2.73 2.56
C CYS A 107 17.01 4.11 3.07
N ASP A 108 17.65 4.13 4.23
CA ASP A 108 18.15 5.35 4.83
C ASP A 108 19.41 5.82 4.10
N LEU A 109 19.23 6.81 3.23
CA LEU A 109 20.27 7.40 2.41
C LEU A 109 21.15 8.39 3.18
N ASP A 110 20.68 8.92 4.30
CA ASP A 110 21.39 9.95 5.07
C ASP A 110 22.50 9.39 5.95
N LYS A 111 22.68 8.06 5.98
CA LYS A 111 23.78 7.41 6.65
C LYS A 111 25.15 7.88 6.11
N PRO A 112 26.18 7.95 6.97
CA PRO A 112 27.52 8.39 6.56
C PRO A 112 28.18 7.46 5.52
N LEU A 113 27.72 6.21 5.45
CA LEU A 113 28.18 5.22 4.46
C LEU A 113 27.56 5.43 3.06
N CYS A 114 26.54 6.29 2.95
CA CYS A 114 25.77 6.55 1.74
C CYS A 114 25.86 8.04 1.32
N LEU A 115 24.75 8.77 1.23
CA LEU A 115 24.73 10.17 0.78
C LEU A 115 25.17 11.17 1.87
N ASP A 116 25.13 10.77 3.15
CA ASP A 116 25.52 11.58 4.30
C ASP A 116 24.91 13.00 4.25
N SER A 117 23.57 13.08 4.19
CA SER A 117 22.85 14.36 4.03
C SER A 117 23.31 15.20 2.82
N ASN A 118 23.54 14.53 1.68
CA ASN A 118 24.10 15.09 0.44
C ASN A 118 25.54 15.62 0.55
N ARG A 119 26.32 15.24 1.58
CA ARG A 119 27.75 15.56 1.66
C ARG A 119 28.57 14.82 0.61
N ASN A 120 28.10 13.64 0.16
CA ASN A 120 28.69 12.89 -0.94
C ASN A 120 27.71 12.71 -2.10
N PRO A 121 27.52 13.73 -2.96
CA PRO A 121 26.57 13.66 -4.08
C PRO A 121 27.01 12.69 -5.18
N GLN A 122 28.31 12.34 -5.26
CA GLN A 122 28.82 11.39 -6.24
C GLN A 122 28.30 9.97 -5.99
N CYS A 123 28.00 9.63 -4.73
CA CYS A 123 27.42 8.35 -4.31
C CYS A 123 26.02 8.09 -4.91
N GLU A 124 25.31 9.14 -5.35
CA GLU A 124 23.96 9.01 -5.93
C GLU A 124 23.96 8.22 -7.24
N LYS A 125 24.98 8.40 -8.07
CA LYS A 125 25.08 7.80 -9.41
C LYS A 125 26.30 6.88 -9.57
N ASN A 126 27.33 7.02 -8.75
CA ASN A 126 28.53 6.21 -8.83
C ASN A 126 28.64 5.24 -7.64
N PRO A 127 28.40 3.93 -7.85
CA PRO A 127 28.56 2.92 -6.80
C PRO A 127 29.98 2.88 -6.21
N ALA A 128 31.01 3.20 -7.00
CA ALA A 128 32.40 3.19 -6.54
C ALA A 128 32.71 4.32 -5.53
N ALA A 129 31.91 5.38 -5.50
CA ALA A 129 32.08 6.48 -4.55
C ALA A 129 31.66 6.11 -3.11
N CYS A 130 30.94 5.00 -2.94
CA CYS A 130 30.45 4.51 -1.64
C CYS A 130 30.23 2.98 -1.70
N PRO A 131 31.32 2.19 -1.65
CA PRO A 131 31.25 0.74 -1.78
C PRO A 131 30.61 0.04 -0.58
N SER A 132 30.54 0.70 0.58
CA SER A 132 29.99 0.16 1.83
C SER A 132 28.51 0.52 2.06
N CYS A 133 27.82 1.11 1.08
CA CYS A 133 26.40 1.43 1.19
C CYS A 133 25.55 0.21 0.82
N ASP A 134 24.72 -0.25 1.76
CA ASP A 134 23.85 -1.45 1.63
C ASP A 134 22.53 -1.19 0.87
N CYS A 135 22.34 0.02 0.32
CA CYS A 135 21.10 0.38 -0.36
C CYS A 135 21.03 -0.15 -1.80
N PRO A 136 19.90 -0.75 -2.22
CA PRO A 136 19.74 -1.25 -3.58
C PRO A 136 19.67 -0.12 -4.62
N ARG A 137 20.22 -0.40 -5.80
CA ARG A 137 20.31 0.53 -6.94
C ARG A 137 19.74 -0.10 -8.20
N MET A 138 19.19 0.73 -9.08
CA MET A 138 18.73 0.31 -10.40
C MET A 138 19.90 0.34 -11.39
N SER A 139 20.43 -0.84 -11.74
CA SER A 139 21.54 -0.95 -12.70
C SER A 139 21.07 -0.96 -14.16
N ASP A 140 19.80 -1.30 -14.42
CA ASP A 140 19.29 -1.53 -15.79
C ASP A 140 19.10 -0.24 -16.59
N THR A 141 18.97 0.91 -15.91
CA THR A 141 18.70 2.22 -16.54
C THR A 141 19.97 3.01 -16.83
N GLY A 142 21.16 2.44 -16.60
CA GLY A 142 22.47 3.08 -16.82
C GLY A 142 22.83 4.22 -15.86
N ASN A 143 21.88 4.72 -15.08
CA ASN A 143 22.06 5.86 -14.16
C ASN A 143 22.39 5.45 -12.71
N ASN A 144 22.36 4.15 -12.35
CA ASN A 144 22.72 3.59 -11.04
C ASN A 144 22.10 4.33 -9.84
N ILE A 145 20.89 4.87 -10.00
CA ILE A 145 20.20 5.63 -8.96
C ILE A 145 19.61 4.69 -7.90
N PHE A 146 19.53 5.18 -6.66
CA PHE A 146 18.90 4.46 -5.57
C PHE A 146 17.42 4.21 -5.82
N VAL A 147 16.96 2.98 -5.56
CA VAL A 147 15.55 2.58 -5.73
C VAL A 147 14.63 3.48 -4.91
N TRP A 148 14.95 3.68 -3.63
CA TRP A 148 14.17 4.51 -2.71
C TRP A 148 13.98 5.93 -3.23
N ARG A 149 15.02 6.57 -3.77
CA ARG A 149 14.97 7.97 -4.22
C ARG A 149 14.05 8.15 -5.43
N GLN A 150 14.09 7.20 -6.36
CA GLN A 150 13.19 7.24 -7.51
C GLN A 150 11.74 6.99 -7.10
N VAL A 151 11.50 5.95 -6.29
CA VAL A 151 10.16 5.55 -5.87
C VAL A 151 9.52 6.62 -4.99
N SER A 152 10.26 7.17 -4.02
CA SER A 152 9.78 8.24 -3.14
C SER A 152 9.46 9.52 -3.91
N ASN A 153 10.25 9.88 -4.92
CA ASN A 153 10.02 11.09 -5.70
C ASN A 153 8.81 10.96 -6.64
N ILE A 154 8.68 9.83 -7.35
CA ILE A 154 7.54 9.58 -8.25
C ILE A 154 6.21 9.51 -7.47
N ARG A 155 6.22 8.86 -6.30
CA ARG A 155 5.02 8.61 -5.50
C ARG A 155 4.82 9.61 -4.35
N SER A 156 5.72 10.58 -4.18
CA SER A 156 5.73 11.52 -3.04
C SER A 156 5.62 10.81 -1.67
N LEU A 157 6.39 9.72 -1.48
CA LEU A 157 6.32 8.88 -0.29
C LEU A 157 7.21 9.41 0.84
N ASN A 158 6.73 9.24 2.07
CA ASN A 158 7.46 9.56 3.30
C ASN A 158 7.43 8.36 4.24
N TYR A 159 8.58 7.92 4.73
CA TYR A 159 8.66 6.74 5.62
C TYR A 159 7.91 6.94 6.95
N SER A 160 7.92 8.15 7.53
CA SER A 160 7.20 8.41 8.78
C SER A 160 5.68 8.28 8.67
N ARG A 161 5.15 8.27 7.43
CA ARG A 161 3.72 8.21 7.16
C ARG A 161 3.12 6.81 7.34
N ILE A 162 3.95 5.76 7.30
CA ILE A 162 3.50 4.36 7.33
C ILE A 162 2.49 4.11 8.47
N HIS A 163 2.75 4.64 9.67
CA HIS A 163 1.87 4.45 10.82
C HIS A 163 0.47 5.05 10.61
N TYR A 164 0.38 6.22 9.95
CA TYR A 164 -0.89 6.84 9.63
C TYR A 164 -1.65 6.04 8.58
N ASP A 165 -0.95 5.48 7.59
CA ASP A 165 -1.55 4.66 6.54
C ASP A 165 -2.08 3.33 7.12
N MET A 166 -1.36 2.71 8.08
CA MET A 166 -1.83 1.54 8.83
C MET A 166 -3.10 1.86 9.65
N ILE A 167 -3.10 2.96 10.41
CA ILE A 167 -4.27 3.38 11.18
C ILE A 167 -5.48 3.66 10.27
N ALA A 168 -5.25 4.31 9.12
CA ALA A 168 -6.31 4.58 8.15
C ALA A 168 -6.95 3.28 7.63
N LEU A 169 -6.13 2.28 7.24
CA LEU A 169 -6.63 0.97 6.80
C LEU A 169 -7.44 0.27 7.89
N LEU A 170 -6.97 0.28 9.12
CA LEU A 170 -7.67 -0.32 10.26
C LEU A 170 -9.03 0.36 10.50
N LEU A 171 -9.11 1.68 10.39
CA LEU A 171 -10.36 2.43 10.47
C LEU A 171 -11.33 2.05 9.34
N PHE A 172 -10.85 1.91 8.09
CA PHE A 172 -11.68 1.44 6.99
C PHE A 172 -12.18 0.00 7.21
N ALA A 173 -11.35 -0.90 7.70
CA ALA A 173 -11.73 -2.27 8.01
C ALA A 173 -12.85 -2.31 9.07
N ILE A 174 -12.70 -1.55 10.16
CA ILE A 174 -13.71 -1.44 11.21
C ILE A 174 -15.00 -0.83 10.66
N LEU A 175 -14.90 0.25 9.86
CA LEU A 175 -16.03 0.92 9.24
C LEU A 175 -16.86 -0.05 8.38
N PHE A 176 -16.23 -0.76 7.43
CA PHE A 176 -16.94 -1.72 6.58
C PHE A 176 -17.54 -2.87 7.38
N ARG A 177 -16.88 -3.29 8.47
CA ARG A 177 -17.42 -4.32 9.35
C ARG A 177 -18.68 -3.85 10.06
N ILE A 178 -18.68 -2.64 10.62
CA ILE A 178 -19.85 -2.04 11.27
C ILE A 178 -20.97 -1.87 10.25
N LEU A 179 -20.68 -1.35 9.05
CA LEU A 179 -21.66 -1.18 7.98
C LEU A 179 -22.30 -2.51 7.56
N THR A 180 -21.50 -3.59 7.47
CA THR A 180 -22.01 -4.94 7.18
C THR A 180 -22.99 -5.40 8.26
N LEU A 181 -22.66 -5.23 9.54
CA LEU A 181 -23.52 -5.63 10.65
C LEU A 181 -24.83 -4.82 10.69
N LEU A 182 -24.76 -3.52 10.40
CA LEU A 182 -25.93 -2.66 10.29
C LEU A 182 -26.82 -3.10 9.12
N ALA A 183 -26.25 -3.34 7.94
CA ALA A 183 -26.98 -3.82 6.77
C ALA A 183 -27.69 -5.16 7.02
N PHE A 184 -27.05 -6.08 7.72
CA PHE A 184 -27.67 -7.34 8.16
C PHE A 184 -28.87 -7.11 9.09
N ARG A 185 -28.78 -6.14 10.02
CA ARG A 185 -29.91 -5.81 10.90
C ARG A 185 -31.08 -5.23 10.10
N PHE A 186 -30.83 -4.28 9.19
CA PHE A 186 -31.88 -3.66 8.39
C PHE A 186 -32.60 -4.64 7.47
N THR A 187 -31.86 -5.48 6.74
CA THR A 187 -32.45 -6.50 5.86
C THR A 187 -33.28 -7.52 6.63
N ARG A 188 -32.90 -7.83 7.88
CA ARG A 188 -33.69 -8.71 8.76
C ARG A 188 -35.00 -8.07 9.22
N HIS A 189 -35.03 -6.75 9.43
CA HIS A 189 -36.25 -6.04 9.78
C HIS A 189 -37.25 -6.02 8.62
N TYR A 190 -36.80 -5.73 7.40
CA TYR A 190 -37.67 -5.71 6.22
C TYR A 190 -38.33 -7.05 5.88
N LYS A 191 -37.67 -8.18 6.15
CA LYS A 191 -38.25 -9.52 5.90
C LYS A 191 -39.28 -9.97 6.94
N ARG A 192 -39.43 -9.26 8.07
CA ARG A 192 -40.35 -9.64 9.17
C ARG A 192 -41.68 -8.91 9.15
N THR A 193 -41.77 -7.80 8.42
CA THR A 193 -43.02 -7.09 8.05
C THR A 193 -43.50 -7.56 6.70
#